data_AF-A0AAW0U7J0-F1
#
_entry.id   AF-A0AAW0U7J0-F1
#
_cell.length_a   1.000
_cell.length_b   1.000
_cell.length_c   1.000
_cell.angle_alpha   90.00
_cell.angle_beta   90.00
_cell.angle_gamma   90.00
#
_symmetry.space_group_name_H-M   'P 1'
#
loop_
_entity.id
_entity.type
_entity.pdbx_description
1 polymer ?
#
loop_
_entity_poly.entity_id
_entity_poly.type
_entity_poly.pdbx_seq_one_letter_code
_entity_poly.pdbx_strand_id
1 'polypeptide(L)'
;MIHNNNFDNPKAGTPIWMCSQTLDLDMMFDLNIMDSVALDAYYKAFDKLCPGKRREDGVCLQLAEMTPTPRVLKNNFPLSLQAPNLLDRSKRYNLDIQDQIARYTSFSAMKSRGEPVEDKI
;
A
#
# COMPACT_ATOMS: atom_id res chain seq x y z
N MET A 1 -7.61 12.31 -2.23
CA MET A 1 -8.95 12.90 -2.46
C MET A 1 -8.93 14.37 -2.03
N ILE A 2 -8.42 15.27 -2.88
CA ILE A 2 -8.29 16.70 -2.49
C ILE A 2 -9.37 17.57 -3.18
N HIS A 3 -10.20 17.00 -4.09
CA HIS A 3 -11.12 17.78 -4.93
C HIS A 3 -12.50 17.11 -5.18
N ASN A 4 -13.17 16.59 -4.15
CA ASN A 4 -14.52 16.00 -4.29
C ASN A 4 -15.51 16.60 -3.27
N ASN A 5 -15.85 17.88 -3.44
CA ASN A 5 -16.60 18.66 -2.45
C ASN A 5 -18.06 18.22 -2.25
N ASN A 6 -18.60 17.48 -3.21
CA ASN A 6 -19.96 16.95 -3.28
C ASN A 6 -20.06 15.49 -2.84
N PHE A 7 -18.94 14.87 -2.41
CA PHE A 7 -18.87 13.48 -1.94
C PHE A 7 -19.40 12.41 -2.93
N ASP A 8 -19.66 12.79 -4.18
CA ASP A 8 -20.23 11.96 -5.25
C ASP A 8 -19.13 11.37 -6.13
N ASN A 9 -18.11 10.79 -5.51
CA ASN A 9 -17.04 10.15 -6.27
C ASN A 9 -17.65 8.96 -7.05
N PRO A 10 -17.60 8.93 -8.40
CA PRO A 10 -18.12 7.80 -9.18
C PRO A 10 -17.38 6.49 -8.87
N LYS A 11 -16.24 6.57 -8.18
CA LYS A 11 -15.46 5.45 -7.67
C LYS A 11 -15.59 5.26 -6.15
N ALA A 12 -16.60 5.82 -5.49
CA ALA A 12 -16.79 5.68 -4.04
C ALA A 12 -16.90 4.22 -3.57
N GLY A 13 -17.50 3.35 -4.37
CA GLY A 13 -17.55 1.90 -4.10
C GLY A 13 -16.26 1.15 -4.42
N THR A 14 -15.22 1.83 -4.92
CA THR A 14 -13.93 1.20 -5.22
C THR A 14 -13.09 1.19 -3.94
N PRO A 15 -12.57 0.03 -3.50
CA PRO A 15 -11.75 -0.04 -2.29
C PRO A 15 -10.61 0.98 -2.29
N ILE A 16 -10.34 1.59 -1.13
CA ILE A 16 -9.41 2.72 -1.02
C ILE A 16 -8.00 2.39 -1.55
N TRP A 17 -7.55 1.15 -1.39
CA TRP A 17 -6.25 0.67 -1.87
C TRP A 17 -6.18 0.57 -3.40
N MET A 18 -7.31 0.42 -4.10
CA MET A 18 -7.37 0.54 -5.56
C MET A 18 -7.46 1.99 -6.05
N CYS A 19 -7.93 2.90 -5.20
CA CYS A 19 -8.02 4.34 -5.47
C CYS A 19 -6.72 5.09 -5.13
N SER A 20 -5.86 4.48 -4.32
CA SER A 20 -4.60 5.02 -3.86
C SER A 20 -3.55 4.92 -4.97
N GLN A 21 -2.95 6.04 -5.33
CA GLN A 21 -1.71 6.06 -6.15
C GLN A 21 -0.47 5.64 -5.33
N THR A 22 -0.69 5.36 -4.05
CA THR A 22 0.30 4.90 -3.08
C THR A 22 0.27 3.39 -3.06
N LEU A 23 1.39 2.76 -3.44
CA LEU A 23 1.60 1.33 -3.25
C LEU A 23 2.36 1.13 -1.94
N ASP A 24 1.70 0.49 -0.97
CA ASP A 24 2.27 0.15 0.32
C ASP A 24 3.04 -1.18 0.20
N LEU A 25 4.34 -1.09 -0.04
CA LEU A 25 5.23 -2.25 -0.24
C LEU A 25 5.58 -2.95 1.08
N ASP A 26 5.31 -2.31 2.21
CA ASP A 26 5.46 -2.85 3.57
C ASP A 26 4.29 -3.75 3.98
N MET A 27 3.21 -3.77 3.22
CA MET A 27 2.14 -4.76 3.30
C MET A 27 2.39 -5.91 2.31
N MET A 28 3.65 -6.36 2.15
CA MET A 28 3.89 -7.67 1.52
C MET A 28 3.31 -8.74 2.44
N PHE A 29 2.04 -9.03 2.23
CA PHE A 29 1.35 -10.07 2.94
C PHE A 29 2.08 -11.40 2.71
N ASP A 30 2.27 -12.17 3.78
CA ASP A 30 2.51 -13.60 3.60
C ASP A 30 1.27 -14.14 2.89
N LEU A 31 1.46 -14.71 1.69
CA LEU A 31 0.36 -15.20 0.86
C LEU A 31 -0.48 -16.24 1.63
N ASN A 32 0.13 -16.95 2.58
CA ASN A 32 -0.56 -17.91 3.44
C ASN A 32 -1.50 -17.25 4.47
N ILE A 33 -1.26 -15.99 4.85
CA ILE A 33 -2.14 -15.22 5.76
C ILE A 33 -3.33 -14.63 5.00
N MET A 34 -3.15 -14.36 3.70
CA MET A 34 -4.21 -13.78 2.87
C MET A 34 -5.32 -14.74 2.44
N ASP A 35 -5.17 -16.05 2.65
CA ASP A 35 -6.27 -17.01 2.44
C ASP A 35 -7.53 -16.65 3.26
N SER A 36 -7.37 -15.87 4.34
CA SER A 36 -8.46 -15.35 5.16
C SER A 36 -9.05 -14.00 4.69
N VAL A 37 -8.37 -13.27 3.81
CA VAL A 37 -8.69 -11.87 3.45
C VAL A 37 -8.94 -11.77 1.95
N ALA A 38 -10.20 -11.91 1.53
CA ALA A 38 -10.74 -11.49 0.22
C ALA A 38 -9.79 -11.58 -1.00
N LEU A 39 -8.94 -12.62 -1.05
CA LEU A 39 -7.89 -12.80 -2.06
C LEU A 39 -8.49 -12.81 -3.47
N ASP A 40 -9.72 -13.30 -3.55
CA ASP A 40 -10.52 -13.41 -4.74
C ASP A 40 -10.88 -12.05 -5.34
N ALA A 41 -11.18 -11.04 -4.51
CA ALA A 41 -11.42 -9.67 -4.97
C ALA A 41 -10.12 -9.03 -5.47
N TYR A 42 -9.01 -9.32 -4.79
CA TYR A 42 -7.68 -8.85 -5.19
C TYR A 42 -7.25 -9.44 -6.54
N TYR A 43 -7.43 -10.74 -6.75
CA TYR A 43 -7.11 -11.38 -8.03
C TYR A 43 -8.06 -10.98 -9.15
N LYS A 44 -9.36 -10.81 -8.89
CA LYS A 44 -10.30 -10.27 -9.90
C LYS A 44 -9.89 -8.88 -10.35
N ALA A 45 -9.40 -8.05 -9.43
CA ALA A 45 -8.90 -6.73 -9.77
C ALA A 45 -7.58 -6.80 -10.55
N PHE A 46 -6.68 -7.68 -10.15
CA PHE A 46 -5.44 -7.95 -10.89
C PHE A 46 -5.72 -8.41 -12.33
N ASP A 47 -6.56 -9.41 -12.53
CA ASP A 47 -6.87 -9.95 -13.87
C ASP A 47 -7.49 -8.87 -14.77
N LYS A 48 -8.27 -7.95 -14.19
CA LYS A 48 -8.85 -6.80 -14.91
C LYS A 48 -7.80 -5.75 -15.28
N LEU A 49 -6.85 -5.47 -14.39
CA LEU A 49 -5.84 -4.42 -14.56
C LEU A 49 -4.61 -4.88 -15.36
N CYS A 50 -4.29 -6.18 -15.31
CA CYS A 50 -3.09 -6.79 -15.88
C CYS A 50 -3.48 -7.96 -16.81
N PRO A 51 -4.28 -7.72 -17.88
CA PRO A 51 -4.78 -8.81 -18.72
C PRO A 51 -3.63 -9.60 -19.36
N GLY A 52 -3.66 -10.92 -19.20
CA GLY A 52 -2.67 -11.85 -19.77
C GLY A 52 -1.33 -11.93 -19.02
N LYS A 53 -1.18 -11.23 -17.89
CA LYS A 53 0.02 -11.38 -17.03
C LYS A 53 -0.14 -12.56 -16.07
N ARG A 54 1.00 -13.15 -15.68
CA ARG A 54 1.06 -14.31 -14.79
C ARG A 54 1.26 -13.90 -13.35
N ARG A 55 0.43 -14.42 -12.44
CA ARG A 55 0.46 -14.03 -11.01
C ARG A 55 1.75 -14.43 -10.33
N GLU A 56 2.35 -15.55 -10.74
CA GLU A 56 3.60 -16.09 -10.19
C GLU A 56 4.79 -15.16 -10.42
N ASP A 57 4.73 -14.28 -11.42
CA ASP A 57 5.79 -13.31 -11.70
C ASP A 57 5.69 -12.06 -10.79
N GLY A 58 4.87 -12.12 -9.74
CA GLY A 58 4.74 -11.10 -8.69
C GLY A 58 3.62 -10.09 -8.96
N VAL A 59 2.43 -10.34 -8.41
CA VAL A 59 1.23 -9.50 -8.57
C VAL A 59 1.46 -8.03 -8.21
N CYS A 60 2.09 -7.74 -7.07
CA CYS A 60 2.32 -6.36 -6.62
C CYS A 60 3.25 -5.58 -7.57
N LEU A 61 4.27 -6.25 -8.13
CA LEU A 61 5.20 -5.63 -9.09
C LEU A 61 4.50 -5.31 -10.41
N GLN A 62 3.62 -6.19 -10.86
CA GLN A 62 2.89 -6.00 -12.12
C GLN A 62 1.80 -4.94 -11.99
N LEU A 63 1.08 -4.90 -10.86
CA LEU A 63 0.19 -3.79 -10.55
C LEU A 63 0.96 -2.47 -10.50
N ALA A 64 2.15 -2.46 -9.90
CA ALA A 64 3.00 -1.28 -9.90
C ALA A 64 3.39 -0.84 -11.31
N GLU A 65 3.71 -1.78 -12.21
CA GLU A 65 4.02 -1.50 -13.61
C GLU A 65 2.86 -0.83 -14.34
N MET A 66 1.62 -1.28 -14.09
CA MET A 66 0.41 -0.75 -14.74
C MET A 66 -0.04 0.61 -14.18
N THR A 67 0.48 1.05 -13.03
CA THR A 67 0.12 2.36 -12.47
C THR A 67 0.87 3.52 -13.19
N PRO A 68 0.19 4.65 -13.48
CA PRO A 68 0.80 5.80 -14.13
C PRO A 68 2.00 6.36 -13.37
N THR A 69 2.97 6.93 -14.10
CA THR A 69 4.10 7.68 -13.53
C THR A 69 3.73 9.16 -13.35
N PRO A 70 4.11 9.85 -12.25
CA PRO A 70 4.90 9.36 -11.11
C PRO A 70 4.08 8.54 -10.11
N ARG A 71 4.72 7.53 -9.51
CA ARG A 71 4.13 6.66 -8.48
C ARG A 71 4.60 7.07 -7.10
N VAL A 72 3.74 6.96 -6.10
CA VAL A 72 4.13 7.11 -4.69
C VAL A 72 4.24 5.72 -4.09
N LEU A 73 5.39 5.38 -3.52
CA LEU A 73 5.63 4.09 -2.88
C LEU A 73 5.85 4.34 -1.40
N LYS A 74 5.07 3.70 -0.54
CA LYS A 74 5.33 3.63 0.89
C LYS A 74 6.02 2.31 1.18
N ASN A 75 7.06 2.33 2.00
CA ASN A 75 7.70 1.13 2.51
C ASN A 75 8.42 1.44 3.82
N ASN A 76 8.54 0.44 4.69
CA ASN A 76 9.33 0.48 5.92
C ASN A 76 10.70 -0.20 5.74
N PHE A 77 11.04 -0.61 4.53
CA PHE A 77 12.30 -1.32 4.29
C PHE A 77 13.49 -0.36 4.35
N PRO A 78 14.61 -0.77 4.96
CA PRO A 78 15.86 -0.03 4.85
C PRO A 78 16.34 0.02 3.38
N LEU A 79 17.14 1.02 3.03
CA LEU A 79 17.69 1.18 1.67
C LEU A 79 18.48 -0.04 1.20
N SER A 80 19.14 -0.76 2.11
CA SER A 80 19.92 -1.96 1.80
C SER A 80 19.09 -3.13 1.28
N LEU A 81 17.77 -3.15 1.53
CA LEU A 81 16.85 -4.16 1.01
C LEU A 81 16.13 -3.71 -0.26
N GLN A 82 16.50 -2.55 -0.83
CA GLN A 82 15.88 -1.99 -2.02
C GLN A 82 16.81 -2.12 -3.22
N ALA A 83 16.29 -1.85 -4.43
CA ALA A 83 17.10 -1.83 -5.63
C ALA A 83 18.26 -0.82 -5.48
N PRO A 84 19.52 -1.20 -5.74
CA PRO A 84 20.68 -0.32 -5.50
C PRO A 84 20.61 1.02 -6.24
N ASN A 85 19.97 1.05 -7.40
CA ASN A 85 19.80 2.22 -8.26
C ASN A 85 18.43 2.91 -8.07
N LEU A 86 17.71 2.63 -6.98
CA LEU A 86 16.39 3.20 -6.76
C LEU A 86 16.44 4.72 -6.66
N LEU A 87 17.45 5.27 -5.97
CA LEU A 87 17.60 6.71 -5.75
C LEU A 87 18.01 7.47 -7.02
N ASP A 88 18.55 6.78 -8.02
CA ASP A 88 18.85 7.38 -9.33
C ASP A 88 17.56 7.67 -10.13
N ARG A 89 16.48 6.95 -9.81
CA ARG A 89 15.22 6.95 -10.58
C ARG A 89 14.03 7.47 -9.80
N SER A 90 14.20 7.82 -8.52
CA SER A 90 13.10 8.20 -7.64
C SER A 90 13.51 9.24 -6.59
N LYS A 91 12.53 9.95 -6.07
CA LYS A 91 12.71 10.84 -4.91
C LYS A 91 12.26 10.08 -3.66
N ARG A 92 13.05 10.17 -2.58
CA ARG A 92 12.73 9.55 -1.30
C ARG A 92 12.49 10.62 -0.22
N TYR A 93 11.43 10.44 0.53
CA TYR A 93 11.14 11.21 1.72
C TYR A 93 11.24 10.27 2.92
N ASN A 94 12.15 10.57 3.84
CA ASN A 94 12.23 9.89 5.13
C ASN A 94 11.54 10.77 6.17
N LEU A 95 10.81 10.15 7.10
CA LEU A 95 10.24 10.86 8.24
C LEU A 95 11.34 11.32 9.18
N ASP A 96 11.11 12.42 9.89
CA ASP A 96 12.00 12.86 10.96
C ASP A 96 12.08 11.79 12.08
N ILE A 97 13.25 11.66 12.70
CA ILE A 97 13.48 10.62 13.72
C ILE A 97 12.57 10.85 14.94
N GLN A 98 12.34 12.10 15.35
CA GLN A 98 11.49 12.40 16.50
C GLN A 98 10.03 12.05 16.19
N ASP A 99 9.57 12.36 14.99
CA ASP A 99 8.24 11.97 14.52
C ASP A 99 8.06 10.45 14.46
N GLN A 100 9.09 9.73 14.01
CA GLN A 100 9.06 8.26 13.97
C GLN A 100 8.96 7.65 15.37
N ILE A 101 9.77 8.13 16.31
CA ILE A 101 9.74 7.67 17.72
C ILE A 101 8.37 7.96 18.34
N ALA A 102 7.85 9.18 18.21
CA ALA A 102 6.56 9.57 18.78
C ALA A 102 5.41 8.68 18.26
N ARG A 103 5.39 8.39 16.95
CA ARG A 103 4.40 7.50 16.32
C ARG A 103 4.54 6.05 16.78
N TYR A 104 5.77 5.55 16.90
CA TYR A 104 6.00 4.17 17.33
C TYR A 104 5.60 3.98 18.79
N THR A 105 5.95 4.94 19.66
CA THR A 105 5.59 4.92 21.08
C THR A 105 4.07 5.02 21.26
N SER A 106 3.39 5.91 20.53
CA SER A 106 1.94 6.02 20.61
C SER A 106 1.23 4.76 20.14
N PHE A 107 1.64 4.19 19.00
CA PHE A 107 1.06 2.95 18.48
C PHE A 107 1.28 1.76 19.43
N SER A 108 2.51 1.62 19.96
CA SER A 108 2.84 0.58 20.92
C SER A 108 2.05 0.73 22.23
N ALA A 109 1.86 1.97 22.69
CA ALA A 109 1.05 2.28 23.85
C ALA A 109 -0.42 1.93 23.62
N MET A 110 -1.01 2.29 22.48
CA MET A 110 -2.39 1.93 22.13
C MET A 110 -2.58 0.40 22.16
N LYS A 111 -1.65 -0.34 21.56
CA LYS A 111 -1.65 -1.81 21.59
C LYS A 111 -1.58 -2.38 23.01
N SER A 112 -0.76 -1.80 23.88
CA SER A 112 -0.62 -2.24 25.28
C SER A 112 -1.85 -1.95 26.14
N ARG A 113 -2.66 -0.94 25.76
CA ARG A 113 -3.89 -0.55 26.47
C ARG A 113 -5.12 -1.34 26.02
N GLY A 114 -4.97 -2.24 25.05
CA GLY A 114 -6.09 -3.01 24.49
C GLY A 114 -7.11 -2.13 23.77
N GLU A 115 -6.71 -0.93 23.34
CA GLU A 115 -7.59 -0.05 22.56
C GLU A 115 -7.88 -0.73 21.21
N PRO A 116 -9.16 -0.76 20.78
CA PRO A 116 -9.46 -1.28 19.46
C PRO A 116 -8.75 -0.40 18.44
N VAL A 117 -7.86 -1.01 17.65
CA VAL A 117 -7.41 -0.43 16.39
C VAL A 117 -8.62 -0.54 15.47
N GLU A 118 -9.58 0.38 15.62
CA GLU A 118 -10.77 0.43 14.77
C GLU A 118 -10.33 0.77 13.35
N ASP A 119 -10.06 -0.26 12.55
CA ASP A 119 -10.08 -0.16 11.10
C ASP A 119 -11.55 -0.10 10.66
N LYS A 120 -12.18 1.07 10.85
CA LYS A 120 -13.45 1.39 10.21
C LYS A 120 -13.17 1.62 8.72
N ILE A 121 -13.36 0.55 7.95
CA ILE A 121 -13.51 0.59 6.48
C ILE A 121 -14.86 1.20 6.12
#